data_AF-A0A2W6TCF8-F1
#
_entry.id   AF-A0A2W6TCF8-F1
#
_cell.length_a   1.000
_cell.length_b   1.000
_cell.length_c   1.000
_cell.angle_alpha   90.00
_cell.angle_beta   90.00
_cell.angle_gamma   90.00
#
_symmetry.space_group_name_H-M   'P 1'
#
loop_
_entity.id
_entity.type
_entity.pdbx_description
1 polymer ?
#
loop_
_entity_poly.entity_id
_entity_poly.type
_entity_poly.pdbx_seq_one_letter_code
_entity_poly.pdbx_strand_id
1 'polypeptide(L)'
;NDRKPFAPPVDDMDEIWSAMEKSMVLQKLKYTLIGDQKEIEEKLISFQEKFNVDELMINSHIYDHQKRLESYHIFRNAKNTIFKA
;
A
#
# COMPACT_ATOMS: atom_id res chain seq x y z
N ASN A 1 -13.07 -19.94 9.23
CA ASN A 1 -12.12 -19.73 8.12
C ASN A 1 -12.95 -19.34 6.91
N ASP A 2 -13.40 -18.07 6.84
CA ASP A 2 -14.25 -17.56 5.75
C ASP A 2 -13.34 -16.85 4.74
N ARG A 3 -12.79 -17.63 3.79
CA ARG A 3 -11.88 -17.12 2.76
C ARG A 3 -12.70 -16.61 1.59
N LYS A 4 -13.37 -15.48 1.79
CA LYS A 4 -14.09 -14.78 0.72
C LYS A 4 -13.13 -13.89 -0.07
N PRO A 5 -13.32 -13.76 -1.39
CA PRO A 5 -12.59 -12.75 -2.17
C PRO A 5 -12.90 -11.35 -1.63
N PHE A 6 -12.01 -10.39 -1.89
CA PHE A 6 -12.26 -9.01 -1.52
C PHE A 6 -13.57 -8.52 -2.13
N ALA A 7 -14.29 -7.67 -1.40
CA ALA A 7 -15.43 -6.97 -1.97
C ALA A 7 -14.95 -6.01 -3.08
N PRO A 8 -15.77 -5.76 -4.11
CA PRO A 8 -15.46 -4.73 -5.09
C PRO A 8 -15.32 -3.37 -4.39
N PRO A 9 -14.51 -2.46 -4.94
CA PRO A 9 -14.44 -1.10 -4.44
C PRO A 9 -15.81 -0.43 -4.57
N VAL A 10 -16.18 0.33 -3.55
CA VAL A 10 -17.35 1.20 -3.57
C VAL A 10 -16.95 2.59 -4.06
N ASP A 11 -17.92 3.35 -4.56
CA ASP A 11 -17.66 4.69 -5.10
C ASP A 11 -17.25 5.68 -3.99
N ASP A 12 -17.89 5.60 -2.83
CA ASP A 12 -17.55 6.42 -1.66
C ASP A 12 -17.62 5.60 -0.36
N MET A 13 -16.53 5.62 0.42
CA MET A 13 -16.49 4.99 1.74
C MET A 13 -17.21 5.83 2.80
N ASP A 14 -17.30 7.16 2.62
CA ASP A 14 -17.92 8.10 3.57
C ASP A 14 -19.42 7.87 3.75
N GLU A 15 -20.07 7.17 2.82
CA GLU A 15 -21.46 6.73 2.94
C GLU A 15 -21.64 5.45 3.79
N ILE A 16 -20.56 4.70 4.03
CA ILE A 16 -20.62 3.36 4.62
C ILE A 16 -20.13 3.35 6.06
N TRP A 17 -18.99 4.00 6.33
CA TRP A 17 -18.36 3.98 7.64
C TRP A 17 -18.79 5.16 8.53
N SER A 18 -18.87 4.92 9.83
CA SER A 18 -18.97 6.00 10.82
C SER A 18 -17.63 6.74 10.96
N ALA A 19 -17.67 7.96 11.50
CA ALA A 19 -16.47 8.74 11.77
C ALA A 19 -15.44 7.99 12.65
N MET A 20 -15.92 7.16 13.58
CA MET A 20 -15.07 6.33 14.43
C MET A 20 -14.36 5.23 13.63
N GLU A 21 -15.10 4.51 12.77
CA GLU A 21 -14.54 3.47 11.90
C GLU A 21 -13.53 4.05 10.90
N LYS A 22 -13.84 5.21 10.30
CA LYS A 22 -12.92 5.96 9.43
C LYS A 22 -11.60 6.24 10.15
N SER A 23 -11.65 6.78 11.36
CA SER A 23 -10.45 7.08 12.15
C SER A 23 -9.61 5.83 12.43
N MET A 24 -10.25 4.73 12.86
CA MET A 24 -9.56 3.47 13.13
C MET A 24 -8.89 2.87 11.90
N VAL A 25 -9.54 2.95 10.73
CA VAL A 25 -8.96 2.46 9.47
C VAL A 25 -7.80 3.34 9.03
N LEU A 26 -7.95 4.67 9.05
CA LEU A 26 -6.88 5.60 8.67
C LEU A 26 -5.65 5.46 9.57
N GLN A 27 -5.85 5.20 10.87
CA GLN A 27 -4.74 4.91 11.79
C GLN A 27 -3.96 3.65 11.38
N LYS A 28 -4.65 2.59 10.96
CA LYS A 28 -4.02 1.35 10.48
C LYS A 28 -3.29 1.55 9.15
N LEU A 29 -3.79 2.43 8.30
CA LEU A 29 -3.21 2.73 6.99
C LEU A 29 -2.00 3.69 7.04
N LYS A 30 -1.62 4.19 8.22
CA LYS A 30 -0.56 5.20 8.40
C LYS A 30 0.77 4.88 7.71
N TYR A 31 1.13 3.60 7.56
CA TYR A 31 2.37 3.16 6.88
C TYR A 31 2.10 2.51 5.53
N THR A 32 1.02 2.90 4.85
CA THR A 32 0.72 2.44 3.50
C THR A 32 1.37 3.37 2.49
N LEU A 33 2.13 2.79 1.56
CA LEU A 33 2.78 3.52 0.46
C LEU A 33 1.84 3.51 -0.75
N ILE A 34 1.19 4.65 -1.00
CA ILE A 34 0.24 4.83 -2.12
C ILE A 34 0.76 5.96 -3.00
N GLY A 35 0.83 5.74 -4.31
CA GLY A 35 1.27 6.76 -5.25
C GLY A 35 1.83 6.17 -6.54
N ASP A 36 2.36 7.04 -7.39
CA ASP A 36 3.13 6.66 -8.56
C ASP A 36 4.54 6.17 -8.19
N GLN A 37 5.32 5.71 -9.18
CA GLN A 37 6.66 5.17 -8.92
C GLN A 37 7.56 6.17 -8.16
N LYS A 38 7.53 7.46 -8.53
CA LYS A 38 8.39 8.48 -7.92
C LYS A 38 7.99 8.75 -6.47
N GLU A 39 6.69 8.85 -6.20
CA GLU A 39 6.18 9.01 -4.85
C GLU A 39 6.53 7.80 -3.97
N ILE A 40 6.44 6.58 -4.52
CA ILE A 40 6.84 5.37 -3.81
C ILE A 40 8.34 5.36 -3.54
N GLU A 41 9.17 5.84 -4.47
CA GLU A 41 10.60 5.99 -4.27
C GLU A 41 10.91 6.92 -3.08
N GLU A 42 10.36 8.13 -3.09
CA GLU A 42 10.56 9.12 -2.02
C GLU A 42 10.11 8.57 -0.66
N LYS A 43 8.93 7.94 -0.60
CA LYS A 43 8.41 7.36 0.65
C LYS A 43 9.23 6.17 1.13
N LEU A 44 9.77 5.35 0.22
CA LEU A 44 10.67 4.24 0.57
C LEU A 44 11.98 4.72 1.16
N ILE A 45 12.57 5.79 0.60
CA ILE A 45 13.77 6.42 1.15
C ILE A 45 13.50 6.90 2.57
N SER A 46 12.44 7.70 2.77
CA SER A 46 12.09 8.20 4.11
C SER A 46 11.77 7.07 5.10
N PHE A 47 11.18 5.97 4.63
CA PHE A 47 10.93 4.80 5.48
C PHE A 47 12.24 4.13 5.92
N GLN A 48 13.18 3.92 5.00
CA GLN A 48 14.46 3.28 5.30
C GLN A 48 15.40 4.17 6.12
N GLU A 49 15.40 5.49 5.91
CA GLU A 49 16.13 6.42 6.78
C GLU A 49 15.64 6.35 8.23
N LYS A 50 14.35 6.11 8.43
CA LYS A 50 13.73 6.08 9.76
C LYS A 50 13.90 4.75 10.48
N PHE A 51 13.75 3.63 9.77
CA PHE A 51 13.68 2.30 10.38
C PHE A 51 14.87 1.41 10.05
N ASN A 52 15.57 1.68 8.94
CA ASN A 52 16.75 0.96 8.47
C ASN A 52 16.63 -0.57 8.61
N VAL A 53 15.75 -1.17 7.81
CA VAL A 53 15.46 -2.62 7.87
C VAL A 53 16.20 -3.40 6.77
N ASP A 54 16.52 -4.65 7.07
CA ASP A 54 17.17 -5.58 6.14
C ASP A 54 16.20 -6.22 5.13
N GLU A 55 14.91 -6.32 5.48
CA GLU A 55 13.86 -6.90 4.63
C GLU A 55 12.56 -6.08 4.68
N LEU A 56 11.94 -5.90 3.52
CA LEU A 56 10.63 -5.26 3.37
C LEU A 56 9.60 -6.29 2.88
N MET A 57 8.67 -6.68 3.75
CA MET A 57 7.53 -7.52 3.39
C MET A 57 6.34 -6.65 3.00
N ILE A 58 5.87 -6.78 1.75
CA ILE A 58 4.77 -5.96 1.22
C ILE A 58 3.50 -6.77 0.96
N ASN A 59 2.36 -6.16 1.25
CA ASN A 59 1.03 -6.70 0.95
C ASN A 59 0.17 -5.61 0.33
N SER A 60 -0.49 -5.93 -0.78
CA SER A 60 -1.43 -5.04 -1.47
C SER A 60 -2.84 -5.62 -1.47
N HIS A 61 -3.74 -5.02 -0.70
CA HIS A 61 -5.16 -5.36 -0.66
C HIS A 61 -5.93 -4.69 -1.80
N ILE A 62 -5.68 -5.13 -3.03
CA ILE A 62 -6.33 -4.62 -4.25
C ILE A 62 -7.27 -5.70 -4.79
N TYR A 63 -8.54 -5.32 -5.06
CA TYR A 63 -9.58 -6.21 -5.58
C TYR A 63 -9.22 -6.79 -6.96
N ASP A 64 -8.81 -5.93 -7.89
CA ASP A 64 -8.42 -6.32 -9.25
C ASP A 64 -7.03 -6.95 -9.26
N HIS A 65 -6.95 -8.17 -9.79
CA HIS A 65 -5.70 -8.93 -9.84
C HIS A 65 -4.62 -8.29 -10.72
N GLN A 66 -4.99 -7.74 -11.88
CA GLN A 66 -4.05 -7.10 -12.80
C GLN A 66 -3.48 -5.83 -12.18
N LYS A 67 -4.33 -4.98 -11.60
CA LYS A 67 -3.88 -3.78 -10.88
C LYS A 67 -2.99 -4.13 -9.68
N ARG A 68 -3.27 -5.26 -9.02
CA ARG A 68 -2.42 -5.76 -7.95
C ARG A 68 -1.02 -6.13 -8.46
N LEU A 69 -0.92 -6.83 -9.59
CA LEU A 69 0.37 -7.15 -10.21
C LEU A 69 1.12 -5.87 -10.61
N GLU A 70 0.44 -4.91 -11.23
CA GLU A 70 1.02 -3.60 -11.58
C GLU A 70 1.59 -2.88 -10.36
N SER A 71 0.86 -2.86 -9.23
CA SER A 71 1.35 -2.31 -7.96
C SER A 71 2.66 -2.97 -7.51
N TYR A 72 2.77 -4.29 -7.59
CA TYR A 72 4.01 -5.00 -7.28
C TYR A 72 5.15 -4.66 -8.24
N HIS A 73 4.85 -4.46 -9.53
CA HIS A 73 5.85 -4.04 -10.52
C HIS A 73 6.37 -2.62 -10.24
N ILE A 74 5.48 -1.67 -9.93
CA ILE A 74 5.85 -0.30 -9.55
C ILE A 74 6.78 -0.31 -8.33
N PHE A 75 6.40 -1.06 -7.28
CA PHE A 75 7.22 -1.17 -6.08
C PHE A 75 8.60 -1.78 -6.38
N ARG A 76 8.65 -2.84 -7.19
CA ARG A 76 9.91 -3.47 -7.60
C ARG A 76 10.81 -2.51 -8.37
N ASN A 77 10.23 -1.72 -9.28
CA ASN A 77 10.99 -0.73 -10.05
C ASN A 77 11.54 0.36 -9.12
N ALA A 78 10.72 0.91 -8.24
CA ALA A 78 11.13 1.87 -7.23
C ALA A 78 12.29 1.35 -6.36
N LYS A 79 12.16 0.11 -5.85
CA LYS A 79 13.23 -0.58 -5.10
C LYS A 79 14.51 -0.66 -5.92
N ASN A 80 14.43 -1.04 -7.20
CA ASN A 80 15.61 -1.20 -8.05
C ASN A 80 16.29 0.13 -8.37
N THR A 81 15.53 1.23 -8.49
CA THR A 81 16.07 2.57 -8.67
C THR A 81 16.90 2.99 -7.45
N ILE A 82 16.35 2.78 -6.24
CA ILE A 82 16.95 3.24 -4.98
C ILE A 82 18.08 2.33 -4.52
N PHE A 83 17.82 1.02 -4.49
CA PHE A 83 18.76 0.00 -4.05
C PHE A 83 19.34 -0.70 -5.28
N LYS A 84 20.09 0.07 -6.08
CA LYS A 84 20.95 -0.52 -7.11
C LYS A 84 22.03 -1.34 -6.40
N ALA A 85 21.99 -2.66 -6.65
CA ALA A 85 23.13 -3.53 -6.42
C ALA A 85 24.11 -3.35 -7.59
#